data_AF-A0A6A4YVQ1-F1
#
_entry.id   AF-A0A6A4YVQ1-F1
#
_cell.length_a   1.000
_cell.length_b   1.000
_cell.length_c   1.000
_cell.angle_alpha   90.00
_cell.angle_beta   90.00
_cell.angle_gamma   90.00
#
_symmetry.space_group_name_H-M   'P 1'
#
loop_
_entity.id
_entity.type
_entity.pdbx_description
1 polymer ?
#
loop_
_entity_poly.entity_id
_entity_poly.type
_entity_poly.pdbx_seq_one_letter_code
_entity_poly.pdbx_strand_id
1 'polypeptide(L)' 'IMAVAITGATFTVTRYSTMHPDVHFDKERRQDYFTYKPEEGASWRAHRFTMANGKKNPITSSELFDPMFERPENQHIHR' A
#
# COMPACT_ATOMS: atom_id res chain seq x y z
N ILE A 1 -26.75 0.89 1.47
CA ILE A 1 -25.74 -0.08 2.00
C ILE A 1 -25.16 -0.95 0.87
N MET A 2 -25.97 -1.69 0.10
CA MET A 2 -25.48 -2.56 -1.00
C MET A 2 -24.66 -1.83 -2.08
N ALA A 3 -25.14 -0.68 -2.59
CA ALA A 3 -24.42 0.07 -3.63
C ALA A 3 -23.03 0.56 -3.17
N VAL A 4 -22.93 1.01 -1.91
CA VAL A 4 -21.66 1.47 -1.33
C VAL A 4 -20.70 0.31 -1.14
N ALA A 5 -21.18 -0.85 -0.67
CA ALA A 5 -20.37 -2.05 -0.52
C ALA A 5 -19.84 -2.55 -1.88
N ILE A 6 -20.66 -2.60 -2.92
CA ILE A 6 -20.26 -3.03 -4.26
C ILE A 6 -19.25 -2.05 -4.87
N THR A 7 -19.50 -0.75 -4.74
CA THR A 7 -18.60 0.28 -5.27
C THR A 7 -17.25 0.23 -4.57
N GLY A 8 -17.26 0.10 -3.24
CA GLY A 8 -16.04 -0.05 -2.43
C GLY A 8 -15.24 -1.29 -2.79
N ALA A 9 -15.90 -2.45 -2.91
CA ALA A 9 -15.24 -3.71 -3.27
C ALA A 9 -14.65 -3.65 -4.70
N THR A 10 -15.38 -3.09 -5.66
CA THR A 10 -14.87 -2.92 -7.02
C THR A 10 -13.65 -2.00 -7.05
N PHE A 11 -13.72 -0.87 -6.35
CA PHE A 11 -12.61 0.08 -6.27
C PHE A 11 -11.35 -0.53 -5.65
N THR A 12 -11.48 -1.27 -4.54
CA THR A 12 -10.32 -1.88 -3.88
C THR A 12 -9.68 -2.95 -4.76
N VAL A 13 -10.47 -3.81 -5.41
CA VAL A 13 -9.97 -4.83 -6.34
C VAL A 13 -9.27 -4.20 -7.53
N THR A 14 -9.87 -3.19 -8.16
CA THR A 14 -9.26 -2.50 -9.30
C THR A 14 -7.96 -1.80 -8.90
N ARG A 15 -7.92 -1.10 -7.75
CA ARG A 15 -6.70 -0.48 -7.26
C ARG A 15 -5.61 -1.52 -7.01
N TYR A 16 -5.96 -2.62 -6.33
CA TYR A 16 -4.99 -3.65 -5.98
C TYR A 16 -4.42 -4.38 -7.20
N SER A 17 -5.23 -4.60 -8.24
CA SER A 17 -4.74 -5.24 -9.46
C SER A 17 -3.91 -4.30 -10.32
N THR A 18 -4.30 -3.02 -10.43
CA THR A 18 -3.68 -2.07 -11.36
C THR A 18 -2.48 -1.31 -10.80
N MET A 19 -2.42 -1.11 -9.48
CA MET A 19 -1.33 -0.38 -8.81
C MET A 19 -0.37 -1.32 -8.06
N HIS A 20 -0.43 -2.62 -8.33
CA HIS A 20 0.51 -3.56 -7.73
C HIS A 20 1.91 -3.32 -8.30
N PRO A 21 2.95 -3.18 -7.46
CA PRO A 21 4.32 -2.91 -7.94
C PRO A 21 4.90 -4.06 -8.80
N ASP A 22 4.30 -5.25 -8.73
CA ASP A 22 4.72 -6.43 -9.50
C ASP A 22 3.82 -6.75 -10.70
N VAL A 23 2.68 -6.05 -10.89
CA VAL A 23 1.74 -6.31 -12.00
C VAL A 23 1.52 -5.04 -12.80
N HIS A 24 1.92 -5.07 -14.07
CA HIS A 24 1.85 -3.91 -14.96
C HIS A 24 0.97 -4.23 -16.18
N PHE A 25 -0.07 -3.42 -16.37
CA PHE A 25 -0.93 -3.49 -17.56
C PHE A 25 -0.48 -2.52 -18.66
N ASP A 26 0.40 -1.57 -18.33
CA ASP A 26 0.93 -0.60 -19.26
C ASP A 26 1.93 -1.23 -20.24
N LYS A 27 1.76 -0.92 -21.52
CA LYS A 27 2.63 -1.40 -22.60
C LYS A 27 4.00 -0.73 -22.56
N GLU A 28 4.09 0.52 -22.12
CA GLU A 28 5.37 1.25 -22.06
C GLU A 28 6.31 0.60 -21.06
N ARG A 29 5.77 0.20 -19.91
CA ARG A 29 6.51 -0.41 -18.81
C ARG A 29 6.91 -1.86 -19.06
N ARG A 30 6.33 -2.52 -20.07
CA ARG A 30 6.72 -3.87 -20.50
C ARG A 30 8.14 -3.92 -21.07
N GLN A 31 8.64 -2.80 -21.58
CA GLN A 31 9.98 -2.69 -22.17
C GLN A 31 11.04 -2.30 -21.13
N ASP A 32 10.63 -1.96 -19.91
CA ASP A 32 11.54 -1.53 -18.85
C ASP A 32 12.17 -2.74 -18.18
N TYR A 33 13.51 -2.81 -18.20
CA TYR A 33 14.26 -3.92 -17.61
C TYR A 33 14.16 -3.93 -16.08
N PHE A 34 13.93 -2.78 -15.47
CA PHE A 34 13.70 -2.66 -14.03
C PHE A 34 12.20 -2.62 -13.77
N THR A 35 11.61 -3.79 -13.57
CA THR A 35 10.17 -3.94 -13.25
C THR A 35 9.78 -3.11 -12.01
N TYR A 36 10.70 -2.94 -11.07
CA TYR A 36 10.47 -2.24 -9.81
C TYR A 36 10.79 -0.74 -9.90
N LYS A 37 9.76 0.10 -9.72
CA LYS A 37 9.94 1.53 -9.45
C LYS A 37 9.89 1.77 -7.93
N PRO A 38 10.94 2.37 -7.34
CA PRO A 38 11.04 2.51 -5.89
C PRO A 38 9.93 3.37 -5.29
N GLU A 39 9.49 4.42 -5.99
CA GLU A 39 8.39 5.29 -5.53
C GLU A 39 7.05 4.56 -5.43
N GLU A 40 6.77 3.67 -6.38
CA GLU A 40 5.53 2.88 -6.38
C GLU A 40 5.56 1.81 -5.30
N GLY A 41 6.69 1.12 -5.13
CA GLY A 41 6.86 0.17 -4.03
C GLY A 41 6.77 0.83 -2.65
N ALA A 42 7.29 2.05 -2.52
CA ALA A 42 7.18 2.87 -1.32
C ALA A 42 5.71 3.22 -1.02
N SER A 43 4.98 3.79 -1.98
CA SER A 43 3.56 4.15 -1.82
C SER A 43 2.66 2.93 -1.53
N TRP A 44 2.90 1.80 -2.20
CA TRP A 44 2.20 0.54 -1.96
C TRP A 44 2.40 0.04 -0.53
N ARG A 45 3.64 0.06 -0.05
CA ARG A 45 4.00 -0.34 1.31
C ARG A 45 3.41 0.62 2.34
N ALA A 46 3.46 1.92 2.13
CA ALA A 46 2.87 2.93 3.02
C ALA A 46 1.35 2.74 3.15
N HIS A 47 0.66 2.44 2.06
CA HIS A 47 -0.77 2.12 2.08
C HIS A 47 -1.07 0.89 2.96
N ARG A 48 -0.32 -0.21 2.79
CA ARG A 48 -0.48 -1.41 3.63
C ARG A 48 -0.16 -1.13 5.10
N PHE A 49 0.86 -0.33 5.36
CA PHE A 49 1.23 0.08 6.71
C PHE A 49 0.12 0.91 7.37
N THR A 50 -0.51 1.82 6.63
CA THR A 50 -1.67 2.60 7.09
C THR A 50 -2.83 1.67 7.46
N MET A 51 -3.17 0.71 6.60
CA MET A 51 -4.23 -0.26 6.88
C MET A 51 -3.92 -1.15 8.09
N ALA A 52 -2.66 -1.60 8.23
CA ALA A 52 -2.23 -2.41 9.37
C ALA A 52 -2.30 -1.66 10.70
N ASN A 53 -2.09 -0.34 10.68
CA ASN A 53 -2.21 0.53 11.86
C ASN A 53 -3.62 1.10 12.09
N GLY A 54 -4.61 0.74 11.25
CA GLY A 54 -6.00 1.17 11.45
C GLY A 54 -6.61 0.67 12.77
N LYS A 55 -6.04 -0.39 13.36
CA LYS A 55 -6.36 -0.88 14.70
C LYS A 55 -5.08 -1.22 15.45
N LYS A 56 -5.02 -0.90 16.74
CA LYS A 56 -3.88 -1.25 17.59
C LYS A 56 -3.69 -2.76 17.66
N ASN A 57 -2.47 -3.22 17.41
CA ASN A 57 -2.06 -4.62 17.44
C ASN A 57 -0.75 -4.73 18.26
N PRO A 58 -0.55 -5.79 19.07
CA PRO A 58 0.73 -6.07 19.71
C PRO A 58 1.95 -5.98 18.78
N ILE A 59 1.81 -6.36 17.51
CA ILE A 59 2.89 -6.30 16.51
C ILE A 59 3.23 -4.84 16.17
N THR A 60 2.21 -4.00 15.91
CA THR A 60 2.42 -2.59 15.55
C THR A 60 2.84 -1.72 16.73
N SER A 61 2.59 -2.21 17.95
CA SER A 61 2.99 -1.55 19.20
C SER A 61 4.39 -1.94 19.67
N SER A 62 5.05 -2.89 18.99
CA SER A 62 6.39 -3.34 19.34
C SER A 62 7.46 -2.37 18.85
N GLU A 63 8.54 -2.24 19.63
CA GLU A 63 9.72 -1.42 19.28
C GLU A 63 10.41 -1.91 17.99
N LEU A 64 10.27 -3.20 17.67
CA LEU A 64 10.74 -3.78 16.41
C LEU A 64 10.12 -3.13 15.17
N PHE A 65 8.99 -2.43 15.35
CA PHE A 65 8.27 -1.77 14.27
C PHE A 65 8.60 -0.27 14.14
N ASP A 66 9.40 0.30 15.06
CA ASP A 66 9.88 1.69 15.03
C ASP A 66 10.48 2.15 13.69
N PRO A 67 11.36 1.38 13.01
CA PRO A 67 11.96 1.83 11.75
C PRO A 67 10.94 1.99 10.61
N MET A 68 9.73 1.42 10.73
CA MET A 68 8.68 1.70 9.77
C MET A 68 8.04 3.09 9.97
N PHE A 69 7.97 3.62 11.19
CA PHE A 69 7.37 4.93 11.48
C PHE A 69 8.32 6.09 11.18
N GLU A 70 9.64 5.85 11.23
CA GLU A 70 10.66 6.84 10.90
C GLU A 70 10.64 7.27 9.43
N ARG A 71 10.09 6.43 8.55
CA ARG A 71 10.05 6.69 7.11
C ARG A 71 9.12 7.86 6.79
N PRO A 72 9.51 8.75 5.84
CA PRO A 72 8.78 9.98 5.56
C PRO A 72 7.32 9.74 5.17
N GLU A 73 7.05 8.68 4.43
CA GLU A 73 5.70 8.29 3.97
C GLU A 73 4.73 7.96 5.13
N ASN A 74 5.26 7.56 6.29
CA ASN A 74 4.49 6.99 7.40
C ASN A 74 4.34 7.94 8.60
N GLN A 75 4.94 9.13 8.55
CA GLN A 75 4.96 10.08 9.68
C GLN A 75 3.58 10.60 10.10
N HIS A 76 2.56 10.44 9.25
CA HIS A 76 1.18 10.83 9.53
C HIS A 76 0.43 9.83 10.43
N ILE A 77 1.02 8.68 10.75
CA ILE A 77 0.39 7.62 11.56
C ILE A 77 0.87 7.72 13.00
N HIS A 78 -0.05 8.00 13.91
CA HIS A 78 0.21 8.08 15.35
C HIS A 78 -0.15 6.76 16.06
N ARG A 79 0.60 6.42 17.12
CA ARG A 79 0.43 5.19 17.94
C ARG A 79 -0.55 5.36 19.09
#